data_AF-A0A1W9SYD1-F1
#
_entry.id   AF-A0A1W9SYD1-F1
#
_cell.length_a   1.000
_cell.length_b   1.000
_cell.length_c   1.000
_cell.angle_alpha   90.00
_cell.angle_beta   90.00
_cell.angle_gamma   90.00
#
_symmetry.space_group_name_H-M   'P 1'
#
loop_
_entity.id
_entity.type
_entity.pdbx_description
1 polymer ?
#
loop_
_entity_poly.entity_id
_entity_poly.type
_entity_poly.pdbx_seq_one_letter_code
_entity_poly.pdbx_strand_id
1 'polypeptide(L)'
;MIFFDKIQKSSFPYQPSLPSMNFCKTDCCKNDYNTSNVLEIKNNSTIINKLKSGIIYAFKDVWADIAGWFFIGIILAGFIMALIPDEFISQFLSGGISSMLLMLGIGIPIYICATASTPVAAALILKGVSPGTALVFLLAGPATNITSLTVLTGILGKKTCAIYLGTIALFSVVSGLILDQIYNYMNISPQAIIGTASKHIPFWMQLIGVIILIFISLNPFTDKFKKIVQKYKHNSISKNILKHKESG
;
A
#
# COMPACT_ATOMS: atom_id res chain seq x y z
N MET A 1 9.45 -21.88 -4.25
CA MET A 1 9.52 -21.95 -2.77
C MET A 1 10.77 -21.26 -2.21
N ILE A 2 11.98 -21.51 -2.73
CA ILE A 2 13.26 -20.92 -2.25
C ILE A 2 13.39 -19.40 -2.51
N PHE A 3 12.76 -18.89 -3.58
CA PHE A 3 12.82 -17.46 -3.92
C PHE A 3 11.95 -16.57 -3.00
N PHE A 4 10.90 -17.14 -2.41
CA PHE A 4 9.95 -16.43 -1.54
C PHE A 4 10.50 -16.27 -0.11
N ASP A 5 11.26 -17.26 0.36
CA ASP A 5 11.96 -17.23 1.65
C ASP A 5 13.04 -16.13 1.68
N LYS A 6 13.65 -15.85 0.51
CA LYS A 6 14.65 -14.77 0.35
C LYS A 6 14.03 -13.36 0.35
N ILE A 7 12.74 -13.23 0.03
CA ILE A 7 12.01 -11.95 0.09
C ILE A 7 11.54 -11.68 1.51
N GLN A 8 11.07 -12.70 2.25
CA GLN A 8 10.67 -12.57 3.65
C GLN A 8 11.82 -12.13 4.56
N LYS A 9 13.06 -12.55 4.25
CA LYS A 9 14.28 -12.10 4.95
C LYS A 9 14.70 -10.66 4.63
N SER A 10 14.15 -10.05 3.58
CA SER A 10 14.51 -8.69 3.15
C SER A 10 13.52 -7.60 3.57
N SER A 11 12.31 -7.97 4.01
CA SER A 11 11.21 -7.04 4.31
C SER A 11 11.15 -6.57 5.77
N PHE A 12 12.15 -6.89 6.59
CA PHE A 12 12.30 -6.37 7.97
C PHE A 12 13.72 -5.85 8.23
N PRO A 13 14.10 -4.63 7.78
CA PRO A 13 15.33 -3.98 8.21
C PRO A 13 15.11 -2.98 9.36
N TYR A 14 13.97 -3.00 10.05
CA TYR A 14 13.75 -2.20 11.26
C TYR A 14 13.23 -3.10 12.39
N GLN A 15 14.16 -3.85 12.98
CA GLN A 15 14.03 -4.23 14.38
C GLN A 15 14.41 -2.97 15.17
N PRO A 16 13.51 -2.33 15.93
CA PRO A 16 13.99 -1.42 16.96
C PRO A 16 14.85 -2.30 17.88
N SER A 17 16.15 -1.99 17.96
CA SER A 17 17.02 -2.57 18.97
C SER A 17 16.46 -2.16 20.33
N LEU A 18 15.57 -3.00 20.86
CA LEU A 18 15.25 -3.04 22.28
C LEU A 18 16.60 -3.09 22.98
N PRO A 19 16.90 -2.17 23.92
CA PRO A 19 18.05 -2.37 24.77
C PRO A 19 17.82 -3.73 25.42
N SER A 20 18.72 -4.66 25.13
CA SER A 20 18.75 -5.97 25.76
C SER A 20 18.75 -5.73 27.26
N MET A 21 17.57 -5.85 27.88
CA MET A 21 17.49 -6.26 29.27
C MET A 21 18.06 -7.68 29.28
N ASN A 22 19.39 -7.73 29.36
CA ASN A 22 20.12 -8.90 29.80
C ASN A 22 19.64 -9.13 31.23
N PHE A 23 18.57 -9.92 31.33
CA PHE A 23 18.25 -10.62 32.55
C PHE A 23 19.48 -11.47 32.85
N CYS A 24 20.28 -10.98 33.81
CA CYS A 24 21.57 -11.51 34.16
C CYS A 24 21.54 -13.03 34.26
N LYS A 25 22.44 -13.68 33.53
CA LYS A 25 22.99 -14.96 33.94
C LYS A 25 24.50 -14.86 33.85
N THR A 26 25.10 -14.42 34.95
CA THR A 26 26.29 -14.98 35.61
C THR A 26 26.73 -14.03 36.72
N ASP A 27 26.94 -14.58 37.90
CA ASP A 27 27.58 -13.94 39.05
C ASP A 27 28.82 -13.13 38.65
N CYS A 28 28.86 -11.87 39.07
CA CYS A 28 30.10 -11.12 39.30
C CYS A 28 29.81 -10.00 40.29
N CYS A 29 29.79 -10.35 41.57
CA CYS A 29 29.89 -9.38 42.66
C CYS A 29 31.11 -8.48 42.44
N LYS A 30 30.90 -7.16 42.35
CA LYS A 30 31.71 -6.15 43.07
C LYS A 30 30.99 -4.81 43.06
N ASN A 31 31.00 -4.18 44.24
CA ASN A 31 30.55 -2.84 44.55
C ASN A 31 30.95 -1.83 43.47
N ASP A 32 30.12 -0.79 43.28
CA ASP A 32 30.55 0.60 43.50
C ASP A 32 29.40 1.60 43.20
N TYR A 33 28.91 2.20 44.30
CA TYR A 33 28.34 3.56 44.47
C TYR A 33 27.87 4.39 43.25
N ASN A 34 26.56 4.69 43.24
CA ASN A 34 25.88 5.97 42.87
C ASN A 34 24.59 5.77 42.07
N THR A 35 23.58 5.19 42.73
CA THR A 35 22.19 5.23 42.27
C THR A 35 21.53 6.52 42.75
N SER A 36 21.85 7.66 42.13
CA SER A 36 21.14 8.92 42.42
C SER A 36 20.98 9.87 41.24
N ASN A 37 21.55 9.59 40.06
CA ASN A 37 21.50 10.53 38.91
C ASN A 37 20.95 9.89 37.62
N VAL A 38 19.79 9.22 37.69
CA VAL A 38 19.09 8.69 36.49
C VAL A 38 17.71 9.32 36.29
N LEU A 39 17.32 10.32 37.10
CA LEU A 39 16.02 10.99 36.98
C LEU A 39 16.05 12.39 36.38
N GLU A 40 17.18 12.86 35.86
CA GLU A 40 17.24 14.10 35.07
C GLU A 40 17.77 13.86 33.65
N ILE A 41 16.95 13.24 32.80
CA ILE A 41 17.03 13.47 31.35
C ILE A 41 15.76 14.18 30.89
N LYS A 42 15.75 15.50 31.14
CA LYS A 42 15.34 16.55 30.20
C LYS A 42 14.10 16.22 29.34
N ASN A 43 12.93 16.34 29.95
CA ASN A 43 11.62 16.04 29.37
C ASN A 43 11.10 17.10 28.36
N ASN A 44 11.93 17.97 27.77
CA ASN A 44 11.44 19.05 26.89
C ASN A 44 12.04 19.10 25.47
N SER A 45 13.03 18.28 25.14
CA SER A 45 13.52 18.12 23.76
C SER A 45 13.13 16.77 23.13
N THR A 46 12.22 16.04 23.77
CA THR A 46 12.03 14.60 23.54
C THR A 46 10.78 14.28 22.72
N ILE A 47 9.70 15.06 22.84
CA ILE A 47 8.46 14.80 22.08
C ILE A 47 8.54 15.42 20.68
N ILE A 48 8.96 16.68 20.55
CA ILE A 48 9.01 17.39 19.27
C ILE A 48 10.00 16.73 18.30
N ASN A 49 11.16 16.26 18.79
CA ASN A 49 12.12 15.55 17.96
C ASN A 49 11.64 14.15 17.56
N LYS A 50 10.87 13.47 18.42
CA LYS A 50 10.21 12.20 18.06
C LYS A 50 9.08 12.41 17.06
N LEU A 51 8.28 13.47 17.21
CA LEU A 51 7.23 13.88 16.28
C LEU A 51 7.82 14.25 14.92
N LYS A 52 8.90 15.05 14.91
CA LYS A 52 9.64 15.42 13.71
C LYS A 52 10.23 14.19 13.01
N SER A 53 10.81 13.26 13.77
CA SER A 53 11.37 12.02 13.22
C SER A 53 10.26 11.10 12.68
N GLY A 54 9.12 11.01 13.36
CA GLY A 54 7.96 10.23 12.91
C GLY A 54 7.34 10.81 11.63
N ILE A 55 7.21 12.13 11.55
CA ILE A 55 6.77 12.85 10.34
C ILE A 55 7.75 12.60 9.20
N ILE A 56 9.05 12.78 9.41
CA ILE A 56 10.06 12.54 8.37
C ILE A 56 10.03 11.07 7.90
N TYR A 57 9.87 10.12 8.81
CA TYR A 57 9.75 8.69 8.47
C TYR A 57 8.50 8.39 7.63
N ALA A 58 7.33 8.92 8.02
CA ALA A 58 6.09 8.74 7.29
C ALA A 58 6.14 9.34 5.87
N PHE A 59 6.71 10.55 5.73
CA PHE A 59 6.78 11.22 4.43
C PHE A 59 7.93 10.75 3.55
N LYS A 60 9.02 10.23 4.13
CA LYS A 60 10.19 9.78 3.36
C LYS A 60 10.16 8.29 3.09
N ASP A 61 10.21 7.47 4.13
CA ASP A 61 10.39 6.02 3.99
C ASP A 61 9.10 5.32 3.59
N VAL A 62 7.98 5.59 4.28
CA VAL A 62 6.69 4.96 3.98
C VAL A 62 6.17 5.39 2.61
N TRP A 63 6.25 6.69 2.29
CA TRP A 63 5.88 7.18 0.96
C TRP A 63 6.74 6.55 -0.14
N ALA A 64 8.07 6.44 0.05
CA ALA A 64 8.95 5.84 -0.95
C ALA A 64 8.68 4.36 -1.21
N ASP A 65 8.13 3.64 -0.23
CA ASP A 65 7.71 2.24 -0.38
C ASP A 65 6.38 2.11 -1.12
N ILE A 66 5.44 3.03 -0.87
CA ILE A 66 4.10 3.04 -1.48
C ILE A 66 4.13 3.62 -2.90
N ALA A 67 4.89 4.69 -3.14
CA ALA A 67 4.84 5.49 -4.36
C ALA A 67 5.09 4.66 -5.63
N GLY A 68 6.01 3.68 -5.58
CA GLY A 68 6.28 2.82 -6.73
C GLY A 68 5.06 1.97 -7.14
N TRP A 69 4.43 1.31 -6.16
CA TRP A 69 3.21 0.52 -6.37
C TRP A 69 2.00 1.40 -6.70
N PHE A 70 1.93 2.59 -6.12
CA PHE A 70 0.89 3.55 -6.45
C PHE A 70 0.98 4.01 -7.92
N PHE A 71 2.18 4.31 -8.41
CA PHE A 71 2.41 4.70 -9.80
C PHE A 71 2.06 3.58 -10.79
N ILE A 72 2.42 2.33 -10.46
CA ILE A 72 2.00 1.17 -11.27
C ILE A 72 0.47 1.03 -11.27
N GLY A 73 -0.18 1.26 -10.14
CA GLY A 73 -1.64 1.26 -10.01
C GLY A 73 -2.31 2.33 -10.88
N ILE A 74 -1.74 3.54 -10.95
CA ILE A 74 -2.26 4.62 -11.80
C ILE A 74 -2.10 4.28 -13.29
N ILE A 75 -0.92 3.78 -13.70
CA ILE A 75 -0.69 3.38 -15.10
C ILE A 75 -1.67 2.26 -15.48
N LEU A 76 -1.83 1.26 -14.62
CA LEU A 76 -2.76 0.16 -14.83
C LEU A 76 -4.21 0.66 -14.88
N ALA A 77 -4.60 1.59 -14.00
CA ALA A 77 -5.91 2.23 -14.04
C ALA A 77 -6.17 2.91 -15.39
N GLY A 78 -5.20 3.71 -15.87
CA GLY A 78 -5.30 4.37 -17.16
C GLY A 78 -5.38 3.38 -18.33
N PHE A 79 -4.64 2.28 -18.26
CA PHE A 79 -4.69 1.22 -19.26
C PHE A 79 -6.04 0.49 -19.28
N ILE A 80 -6.59 0.15 -18.10
CA ILE A 80 -7.93 -0.43 -17.95
C ILE A 80 -8.98 0.53 -18.50
N MET A 81 -8.88 1.82 -18.20
CA MET A 81 -9.78 2.85 -18.74
C MET A 81 -9.70 2.97 -20.26
N ALA A 82 -8.52 2.76 -20.86
CA ALA A 82 -8.33 2.83 -22.31
C ALA A 82 -8.86 1.58 -23.03
N LEU A 83 -8.76 0.40 -22.40
CA LEU A 83 -9.18 -0.87 -22.99
C LEU A 83 -10.68 -1.15 -22.87
N ILE A 84 -11.33 -0.68 -21.82
CA ILE A 84 -12.74 -0.98 -21.56
C ILE A 84 -13.63 0.10 -22.20
N PRO A 85 -14.47 -0.23 -23.20
CA PRO A 85 -15.42 0.71 -23.78
C PRO A 85 -16.57 1.01 -22.78
N ASP A 86 -17.11 2.22 -22.86
CA ASP A 86 -18.11 2.71 -21.90
C ASP A 86 -19.46 1.93 -22.01
N GLU A 87 -19.73 1.33 -23.16
CA GLU A 87 -20.85 0.42 -23.43
C GLU A 87 -20.81 -0.84 -22.54
N PHE A 88 -19.62 -1.42 -22.36
CA PHE A 88 -19.44 -2.59 -21.48
C PHE A 88 -19.71 -2.23 -20.02
N ILE A 89 -19.29 -1.03 -19.60
CA ILE A 89 -19.46 -0.56 -18.22
C ILE A 89 -20.93 -0.28 -17.92
N SER A 90 -21.62 0.42 -18.82
CA SER A 90 -23.06 0.69 -18.66
C SER A 90 -23.91 -0.59 -18.69
N GLN A 91 -23.50 -1.63 -19.41
CA GLN A 91 -24.29 -2.86 -19.50
C GLN A 91 -24.02 -3.85 -18.35
N PHE A 92 -22.77 -3.97 -17.89
CA PHE A 92 -22.36 -4.97 -16.89
C PHE A 92 -22.00 -4.40 -15.52
N LEU A 93 -21.66 -3.10 -15.43
CA LEU A 93 -21.17 -2.44 -14.21
C LEU A 93 -22.05 -1.26 -13.75
N SER A 94 -23.23 -1.07 -14.34
CA SER A 94 -24.22 -0.05 -13.92
C SER A 94 -24.87 -0.30 -12.55
N GLY A 95 -24.65 -1.47 -11.94
CA GLY A 95 -25.05 -1.78 -10.56
C GLY A 95 -25.72 -3.14 -10.39
N GLY A 96 -26.03 -3.47 -9.14
CA GLY A 96 -26.69 -4.72 -8.75
C GLY A 96 -25.75 -5.84 -8.32
N ILE A 97 -26.32 -7.00 -7.99
CA ILE A 97 -25.55 -8.13 -7.45
C ILE A 97 -24.58 -8.71 -8.50
N SER A 98 -24.99 -8.73 -9.77
CA SER A 98 -24.24 -9.32 -10.86
C SER A 98 -22.96 -8.54 -11.17
N SER A 99 -23.02 -7.20 -11.12
CA SER A 99 -21.84 -6.35 -11.30
C SER A 99 -20.85 -6.53 -10.15
N MET A 100 -21.34 -6.63 -8.91
CA MET A 100 -20.52 -6.86 -7.72
C MET A 100 -19.82 -8.21 -7.76
N LEU A 101 -20.52 -9.28 -8.14
CA LEU A 101 -19.92 -10.62 -8.29
C LEU A 101 -18.87 -10.65 -9.40
N LEU A 102 -19.16 -10.01 -10.54
CA LEU A 102 -18.22 -9.92 -11.65
C LEU A 102 -16.97 -9.15 -11.24
N MET A 103 -17.12 -8.04 -10.52
CA MET A 103 -15.99 -7.23 -10.08
C MET A 103 -15.19 -7.86 -8.94
N LEU A 104 -15.84 -8.63 -8.07
CA LEU A 104 -15.18 -9.50 -7.11
C LEU A 104 -14.35 -10.57 -7.83
N GLY A 105 -14.93 -11.20 -8.85
CA GLY A 105 -14.26 -12.20 -9.69
C GLY A 105 -13.03 -11.67 -10.43
N ILE A 106 -13.08 -10.42 -10.90
CA ILE A 106 -11.97 -9.72 -11.55
C ILE A 106 -10.95 -9.21 -10.52
N GLY A 107 -11.39 -8.79 -9.33
CA GLY A 107 -10.53 -8.27 -8.27
C GLY A 107 -9.59 -9.33 -7.69
N ILE A 108 -10.05 -10.58 -7.57
CA ILE A 108 -9.26 -11.71 -7.07
C ILE A 108 -7.96 -11.94 -7.88
N PRO A 109 -7.98 -12.12 -9.22
CA PRO A 109 -6.77 -12.35 -10.01
C PRO A 109 -5.91 -11.09 -10.18
N ILE A 110 -6.52 -9.90 -10.18
CA ILE A 110 -5.81 -8.64 -10.39
C ILE A 110 -4.92 -8.27 -9.19
N TYR A 111 -5.19 -8.81 -8.00
CA TYR A 111 -4.43 -8.62 -6.75
C TYR A 111 -3.61 -7.31 -6.68
N ILE A 112 -4.28 -6.25 -6.23
CA ILE A 112 -3.67 -4.93 -6.04
C ILE A 112 -3.75 -4.55 -4.57
N CYS A 113 -2.68 -3.95 -4.04
CA CYS A 113 -2.70 -3.41 -2.68
C CYS A 113 -3.73 -2.27 -2.55
N ALA A 114 -4.30 -2.06 -1.36
CA ALA A 114 -5.35 -1.06 -1.12
C ALA A 114 -4.99 0.34 -1.66
N THR A 115 -3.71 0.71 -1.58
CA THR A 115 -3.22 2.00 -2.08
C THR A 115 -3.31 2.14 -3.60
N ALA A 116 -3.03 1.07 -4.34
CA ALA A 116 -3.09 1.08 -5.80
C ALA A 116 -4.50 0.77 -6.33
N SER A 117 -5.36 0.09 -5.56
CA SER A 117 -6.76 -0.14 -5.95
C SER A 117 -7.63 1.12 -5.78
N THR A 118 -7.24 2.04 -4.90
CA THR A 118 -7.92 3.34 -4.71
C THR A 118 -8.01 4.18 -5.99
N PRO A 119 -6.90 4.52 -6.70
CA PRO A 119 -6.97 5.27 -7.95
C PRO A 119 -7.67 4.49 -9.07
N VAL A 120 -7.56 3.15 -9.10
CA VAL A 120 -8.29 2.30 -10.04
C VAL A 120 -9.80 2.38 -9.80
N ALA A 121 -10.24 2.30 -8.55
CA ALA A 121 -11.65 2.43 -8.20
C ALA A 121 -12.21 3.82 -8.55
N ALA A 122 -11.44 4.88 -8.28
CA ALA A 122 -11.83 6.25 -8.66
C ALA A 122 -11.98 6.39 -10.19
N ALA A 123 -11.03 5.84 -10.95
CA ALA A 123 -11.08 5.78 -12.41
C ALA A 123 -12.30 5.00 -12.94
N LEU A 124 -12.65 3.88 -12.31
CA LEU A 124 -13.83 3.09 -12.66
C LEU A 124 -15.14 3.85 -12.40
N ILE A 125 -15.25 4.54 -11.25
CA ILE A 125 -16.42 5.37 -10.92
C ILE A 125 -16.57 6.51 -11.93
N LEU A 126 -15.47 7.17 -12.31
CA LEU A 126 -15.45 8.20 -13.35
C LEU A 126 -15.96 7.69 -14.69
N LYS A 127 -15.74 6.41 -14.98
CA LYS A 127 -16.18 5.74 -16.20
C LYS A 127 -17.62 5.23 -16.17
N GLY A 128 -18.30 5.40 -15.03
CA GLY A 128 -19.72 5.07 -14.87
C GLY A 128 -20.02 3.81 -14.06
N VAL A 129 -19.02 3.18 -13.46
CA VAL A 129 -19.22 2.03 -12.55
C VAL A 129 -19.96 2.48 -11.28
N SER A 130 -20.91 1.66 -10.79
CA SER A 130 -21.61 1.97 -9.53
C SER A 130 -20.64 2.08 -8.35
N PRO A 131 -20.85 3.04 -7.42
CA PRO A 131 -19.94 3.27 -6.31
C PRO A 131 -19.90 2.06 -5.36
N GLY A 132 -21.01 1.31 -5.24
CA GLY A 132 -21.05 0.05 -4.51
C GLY A 132 -20.21 -1.04 -5.16
N THR A 133 -20.25 -1.17 -6.49
CA THR A 133 -19.39 -2.11 -7.23
C THR A 133 -17.90 -1.76 -7.07
N ALA A 134 -17.56 -0.47 -7.09
CA ALA A 134 -16.20 0.00 -6.82
C ALA A 134 -15.75 -0.26 -5.37
N LEU A 135 -16.65 -0.11 -4.40
CA LEU A 135 -16.41 -0.46 -2.99
C LEU A 135 -16.13 -1.97 -2.84
N VAL A 136 -16.89 -2.81 -3.54
CA VAL A 136 -16.65 -4.27 -3.54
C VAL A 136 -15.25 -4.60 -4.05
N PHE A 137 -14.83 -3.98 -5.16
CA PHE A 137 -13.48 -4.12 -5.68
C PHE A 137 -12.40 -3.67 -4.66
N LEU A 138 -12.62 -2.55 -3.97
CA LEU A 138 -11.71 -2.03 -2.94
C LEU A 138 -11.56 -2.96 -1.74
N LEU A 139 -12.64 -3.61 -1.31
CA LEU A 139 -12.62 -4.59 -0.22
C LEU A 139 -12.01 -5.93 -0.65
N ALA A 140 -12.27 -6.35 -1.89
CA ALA A 140 -11.75 -7.60 -2.45
C ALA A 140 -10.23 -7.60 -2.56
N GLY A 141 -9.62 -6.48 -2.97
CA GLY A 141 -8.16 -6.36 -3.18
C GLY A 141 -7.30 -6.83 -1.98
N PRO A 142 -7.39 -6.21 -0.79
CA PRO A 142 -6.62 -6.62 0.38
C PRO A 142 -7.04 -8.00 0.93
N ALA A 143 -8.33 -8.37 0.79
CA ALA A 143 -8.83 -9.66 1.25
C ALA A 143 -8.28 -10.86 0.46
N THR A 144 -8.00 -10.63 -0.83
CA THR A 144 -7.54 -11.67 -1.77
C THR A 144 -6.02 -11.71 -1.91
N ASN A 145 -5.31 -11.09 -0.97
CA ASN A 145 -3.86 -11.04 -0.96
C ASN A 145 -3.25 -12.44 -0.89
N ILE A 146 -2.62 -12.89 -1.97
CA ILE A 146 -1.99 -14.22 -2.07
C ILE A 146 -1.01 -14.48 -0.92
N THR A 147 -0.23 -13.47 -0.51
CA THR A 147 0.72 -13.61 0.59
C THR A 147 -0.02 -13.82 1.91
N SER A 148 -1.01 -12.98 2.21
CA SER A 148 -1.83 -13.11 3.42
C SER A 148 -2.62 -14.41 3.44
N LEU A 149 -3.21 -14.81 2.31
CA LEU A 149 -3.96 -16.06 2.15
C LEU A 149 -3.06 -17.28 2.27
N THR A 150 -1.83 -17.24 1.76
CA THR A 150 -0.88 -18.36 1.90
C THR A 150 -0.52 -18.57 3.37
N VAL A 151 -0.25 -17.49 4.11
CA VAL A 151 0.02 -17.57 5.55
C VAL A 151 -1.22 -18.06 6.30
N LEU A 152 -2.40 -17.52 5.99
CA LEU A 152 -3.66 -17.89 6.63
C LEU A 152 -4.04 -19.36 6.39
N THR A 153 -3.88 -19.84 5.15
CA THR A 153 -4.13 -21.25 4.81
C THR A 153 -3.13 -22.19 5.47
N GLY A 154 -1.89 -21.74 5.70
CA GLY A 154 -0.88 -22.50 6.45
C GLY A 154 -1.21 -22.64 7.93
N ILE A 155 -1.76 -21.59 8.55
CA ILE A 155 -2.05 -21.57 10.00
C ILE A 155 -3.44 -22.16 10.31
N LEU A 156 -4.48 -21.77 9.58
CA LEU A 156 -5.88 -22.12 9.88
C LEU A 156 -6.44 -23.24 9.00
N GLY A 157 -5.70 -23.67 7.97
CA GLY A 157 -6.14 -24.66 7.00
C GLY A 157 -7.05 -24.10 5.90
N LYS A 158 -7.22 -24.89 4.83
CA LYS A 158 -7.97 -24.50 3.62
C LYS A 158 -9.45 -24.25 3.87
N LYS A 159 -10.09 -25.03 4.76
CA LYS A 159 -11.53 -24.90 5.08
C LYS A 159 -11.84 -23.56 5.74
N THR A 160 -11.04 -23.17 6.73
CA THR A 160 -11.19 -21.88 7.43
C THR A 160 -10.93 -20.70 6.51
N CYS A 161 -9.94 -20.81 5.62
CA CYS A 161 -9.67 -19.77 4.63
C CYS A 161 -10.83 -19.58 3.63
N ALA A 162 -11.49 -20.66 3.21
CA ALA A 162 -12.65 -20.57 2.33
C ALA A 162 -13.83 -19.87 3.02
N ILE A 163 -14.08 -20.17 4.30
CA ILE A 163 -15.11 -19.49 5.10
C ILE A 163 -14.75 -18.00 5.27
N TYR A 164 -13.49 -17.67 5.55
CA TYR A 164 -13.01 -16.29 5.66
C TYR A 164 -13.22 -15.49 4.37
N LEU A 165 -12.86 -16.07 3.22
CA LEU A 165 -13.10 -15.43 1.93
C LEU A 165 -14.60 -15.28 1.65
N GLY A 166 -15.41 -16.29 1.98
CA GLY A 166 -16.86 -16.26 1.83
C GLY A 166 -17.51 -15.18 2.69
N THR A 167 -17.10 -15.01 3.95
CA THR A 167 -17.65 -13.98 4.83
C THR A 167 -17.28 -12.57 4.38
N ILE A 168 -16.04 -12.35 3.91
CA ILE A 168 -15.64 -11.06 3.37
C ILE A 168 -16.37 -10.76 2.06
N ALA A 169 -16.48 -11.73 1.15
CA ALA A 169 -17.23 -11.58 -0.09
C ALA A 169 -18.69 -11.21 0.18
N LEU A 170 -19.34 -11.92 1.10
CA LEU A 170 -20.71 -11.63 1.50
C LEU A 170 -20.84 -10.22 2.11
N PHE A 171 -19.99 -9.88 3.07
CA PHE A 171 -20.00 -8.57 3.72
C PHE A 171 -19.75 -7.43 2.74
N SER A 172 -18.84 -7.65 1.80
CA SER A 172 -18.49 -6.70 0.76
C SER A 172 -19.68 -6.44 -0.18
N VAL A 173 -20.33 -7.49 -0.67
CA VAL A 173 -21.51 -7.38 -1.53
C VAL A 173 -22.67 -6.72 -0.79
N VAL A 174 -22.93 -7.10 0.47
CA VAL A 174 -23.99 -6.48 1.28
C VAL A 174 -23.71 -4.99 1.49
N SER A 175 -22.46 -4.63 1.83
CA SER A 175 -22.07 -3.22 2.00
C SER A 175 -22.16 -2.44 0.69
N GLY A 176 -21.79 -3.04 -0.44
CA GLY A 176 -21.93 -2.44 -1.77
C GLY A 176 -23.39 -2.20 -2.15
N LEU A 177 -24.28 -3.16 -1.87
CA LEU A 177 -25.71 -3.01 -2.09
C LEU A 177 -26.31 -1.89 -1.25
N ILE A 178 -25.95 -1.84 0.04
CA ILE A 178 -26.39 -0.77 0.94
C ILE A 178 -25.92 0.58 0.41
N LEU A 179 -24.67 0.68 -0.05
CA LEU A 179 -24.13 1.90 -0.62
C LEU A 179 -24.89 2.32 -1.88
N ASP A 180 -25.13 1.40 -2.83
CA ASP A 180 -25.89 1.67 -4.05
C ASP A 180 -27.34 2.09 -3.72
N GLN A 181 -27.98 1.47 -2.71
CA GLN A 181 -29.31 1.86 -2.25
C GLN A 181 -29.34 3.26 -1.65
N ILE A 182 -28.35 3.62 -0.83
CA ILE A 182 -28.23 4.97 -0.27
C ILE A 182 -28.06 6.00 -1.39
N TYR A 183 -27.20 5.73 -2.37
CA TYR A 183 -27.00 6.63 -3.50
C TYR A 183 -28.25 6.79 -4.37
N ASN A 184 -28.97 5.69 -4.63
CA ASN A 184 -30.24 5.71 -5.35
C ASN A 184 -31.31 6.51 -4.58
N TYR A 185 -31.41 6.34 -3.26
CA TYR A 185 -32.36 7.09 -2.42
C TYR A 185 -32.08 8.60 -2.46
N MET A 186 -30.80 8.98 -2.45
CA MET A 186 -30.40 10.38 -2.51
C MET A 186 -30.52 10.99 -3.92
N ASN A 187 -30.86 10.21 -4.96
CA ASN A 187 -30.89 10.64 -6.38
C ASN A 187 -29.59 11.32 -6.85
N ILE A 188 -28.47 10.97 -6.21
CA ILE A 188 -27.17 11.54 -6.52
C ILE A 188 -26.51 10.63 -7.55
N SER A 189 -26.34 11.12 -8.78
CA SER A 189 -25.49 10.44 -9.78
C SER A 189 -24.01 10.66 -9.43
N PRO A 190 -23.24 9.60 -9.11
CA PRO A 190 -21.81 9.70 -8.78
C PRO A 190 -20.98 10.38 -9.86
N GLN A 191 -21.39 10.20 -11.12
CA GLN A 191 -20.74 10.78 -12.30
C GLN A 191 -20.85 12.32 -12.31
N ALA A 192 -21.96 12.87 -11.79
CA ALA A 192 -22.17 14.32 -11.75
C ALA A 192 -21.35 15.01 -10.66
N ILE A 193 -21.15 14.39 -9.50
CA ILE A 193 -20.42 15.00 -8.36
C ILE A 193 -18.94 15.16 -8.69
N ILE A 194 -18.31 14.14 -9.26
CA ILE A 194 -16.86 14.16 -9.52
C ILE A 194 -16.56 15.09 -10.71
N GLY A 195 -17.45 15.12 -11.72
CA GLY A 195 -17.36 16.04 -12.85
C GLY A 195 -17.59 17.51 -12.50
N THR A 196 -18.45 17.81 -11.50
CA THR A 196 -18.65 19.17 -11.00
C THR A 196 -17.54 19.64 -10.06
N ALA A 197 -16.91 18.74 -9.29
CA ALA A 197 -15.77 19.08 -8.44
C ALA A 197 -14.56 19.64 -9.22
N SER A 198 -14.28 19.12 -10.42
CA SER A 198 -13.19 19.64 -11.27
C SER A 198 -13.47 21.04 -11.84
N LYS A 199 -14.73 21.47 -11.94
CA LYS A 199 -15.05 22.80 -12.50
C LYS A 199 -14.89 23.95 -11.50
N HIS A 200 -14.87 23.67 -10.20
CA HIS A 200 -14.84 24.71 -9.17
C HIS A 200 -13.52 24.80 -8.38
N ILE A 201 -12.58 23.86 -8.56
CA ILE A 201 -11.25 23.96 -7.94
C ILE A 201 -10.44 24.98 -8.76
N PRO A 202 -10.05 26.12 -8.17
CA PRO A 202 -9.27 27.11 -8.90
C PRO A 202 -7.96 26.48 -9.38
N PHE A 203 -7.62 26.69 -10.66
CA PHE A 203 -6.44 26.14 -11.32
C PHE A 203 -5.15 26.32 -10.48
N TRP A 204 -5.03 27.45 -9.79
CA TRP A 204 -3.93 27.77 -8.89
C TRP A 204 -3.75 26.77 -7.74
N MET A 205 -4.84 26.26 -7.17
CA MET A 205 -4.80 25.29 -6.07
C MET A 205 -4.41 23.89 -6.57
N GLN A 206 -4.80 23.54 -7.79
CA GLN A 206 -4.34 22.31 -8.44
C GLN A 206 -2.84 22.37 -8.76
N LEU A 207 -2.36 23.51 -9.27
CA LEU A 207 -0.95 23.71 -9.58
C LEU A 207 -0.07 23.60 -8.33
N ILE A 208 -0.48 24.26 -7.23
CA ILE A 208 0.21 24.18 -5.94
C ILE A 208 0.21 22.74 -5.41
N GLY A 209 -0.93 22.04 -5.49
CA GLY A 209 -1.05 20.64 -5.08
C GLY A 209 -0.09 19.73 -5.83
N VAL A 210 -0.04 19.84 -7.16
CA VAL A 210 0.87 19.04 -8.01
C VAL A 210 2.34 19.39 -7.73
N ILE A 211 2.69 20.67 -7.61
CA ILE A 211 4.07 21.10 -7.32
C ILE A 211 4.53 20.57 -5.95
N ILE A 212 3.69 20.67 -4.92
CA ILE A 212 3.98 20.13 -3.58
C ILE A 212 4.13 18.61 -3.63
N LEU A 213 3.23 17.89 -4.30
CA LEU A 213 3.30 16.43 -4.45
C LEU A 213 4.58 16.00 -5.16
N ILE A 214 4.96 16.70 -6.24
CA ILE A 214 6.19 16.45 -6.99
C ILE A 214 7.40 16.73 -6.11
N PHE A 215 7.44 17.86 -5.38
CA PHE A 215 8.56 18.20 -4.52
C PHE A 215 8.75 17.19 -3.38
N ILE A 216 7.66 16.77 -2.75
CA ILE A 216 7.65 15.72 -1.71
C ILE A 216 8.03 14.37 -2.29
N SER A 217 7.60 14.04 -3.52
CA SER A 217 7.87 12.74 -4.14
C SER A 217 9.28 12.63 -4.72
N LEU A 218 9.90 13.73 -5.17
CA LEU A 218 11.23 13.72 -5.79
C LEU A 218 12.33 13.47 -4.76
N ASN A 219 12.26 14.11 -3.59
CA ASN A 219 13.29 14.03 -2.55
C ASN A 219 13.54 12.59 -2.01
N PRO A 220 12.52 11.75 -1.75
CA PRO A 220 12.72 10.34 -1.38
C PRO A 220 13.12 9.46 -2.57
N PHE A 221 12.64 9.77 -3.77
CA PHE A 221 12.87 8.94 -4.95
C PHE A 221 14.33 9.05 -5.41
N THR A 222 14.94 10.23 -5.38
CA THR A 222 16.35 10.42 -5.75
C THR A 222 17.30 9.59 -4.89
N ASP A 223 17.04 9.49 -3.58
CA ASP A 223 17.89 8.72 -2.66
C ASP A 223 17.77 7.20 -2.87
N LYS A 224 16.55 6.70 -3.13
CA LYS A 224 16.30 5.28 -3.41
C LYS A 224 16.85 4.88 -4.78
N PHE A 225 16.67 5.72 -5.79
CA PHE A 225 17.17 5.49 -7.14
C PHE A 225 18.71 5.51 -7.18
N LYS A 226 19.34 6.44 -6.44
CA LYS A 226 20.82 6.50 -6.32
C LYS A 226 21.40 5.23 -5.69
N LYS A 227 20.75 4.67 -4.67
CA LYS A 227 21.14 3.37 -4.06
C LYS A 227 20.94 2.19 -5.01
N ILE A 228 19.83 2.14 -5.76
CA ILE A 228 19.55 1.09 -6.75
C ILE A 228 20.57 1.13 -7.90
N VAL A 229 20.87 2.31 -8.43
CA VAL A 229 21.85 2.52 -9.50
C VAL A 229 23.28 2.19 -9.02
N GLN A 230 23.65 2.56 -7.78
CA GLN A 230 24.95 2.16 -7.20
C GLN A 230 25.07 0.64 -7.02
N LYS A 231 24.00 -0.05 -6.59
CA LYS A 231 23.99 -1.51 -6.43
C LYS A 231 24.17 -2.24 -7.77
N TYR A 232 23.58 -1.72 -8.85
CA TYR A 232 23.79 -2.25 -10.21
C TYR A 232 25.23 -2.00 -10.71
N LYS A 233 25.77 -0.80 -10.47
CA LYS A 233 27.14 -0.44 -10.87
C LYS A 233 28.19 -1.33 -10.19
N HIS A 234 28.04 -1.61 -8.89
CA HIS A 234 28.98 -2.45 -8.14
C HIS A 234 28.95 -3.94 -8.56
N ASN A 235 27.77 -4.46 -8.92
CA ASN A 235 27.60 -5.86 -9.35
C ASN A 235 28.18 -6.11 -10.76
N SER A 236 28.19 -5.09 -11.62
CA SER A 236 28.80 -5.16 -12.97
C SER A 236 30.33 -5.22 -12.91
N ILE A 237 30.95 -4.45 -12.01
CA ILE A 237 32.41 -4.41 -11.83
C ILE A 237 32.93 -5.74 -11.26
N SER A 238 32.21 -6.32 -10.30
CA SER A 238 32.60 -7.61 -9.71
C SER A 238 32.56 -8.78 -10.70
N LYS A 239 31.60 -8.79 -11.63
CA LYS A 239 31.56 -9.78 -12.73
C LYS A 239 32.72 -9.63 -13.72
N ASN A 240 33.13 -8.40 -14.03
CA ASN A 240 34.26 -8.17 -14.93
C ASN A 240 35.61 -8.57 -14.31
N ILE A 241 35.77 -8.42 -13.00
CA ILE A 241 37.00 -8.83 -12.29
C ILE A 241 37.12 -10.36 -12.20
N LEU A 242 36.02 -11.08 -11.97
CA LEU A 242 36.05 -12.55 -11.95
C LEU A 242 36.36 -13.14 -13.33
N LYS A 243 35.85 -12.54 -14.41
CA LYS A 243 36.14 -12.98 -15.78
C LYS A 243 37.63 -12.84 -16.15
N HIS A 244 38.32 -11.84 -15.61
CA HIS A 244 39.76 -11.67 -15.80
C HIS A 244 40.61 -12.67 -14.98
N LYS A 245 40.07 -13.24 -13.90
CA LYS A 245 40.78 -14.20 -13.04
C LYS A 245 40.71 -15.65 -13.54
N GLU A 246 39.77 -15.97 -14.44
CA GLU A 246 39.69 -17.28 -15.10
C GLU A 246 40.46 -17.34 -16.44
N SER A 247 41.02 -16.21 -16.89
CA SER A 247 41.66 -16.07 -18.21
C SER A 247 43.20 -15.99 -18.17
N GLY A 248 43.83 -16.11 -16.99
CA GLY A 248 45.28 -16.05 -16.80
C GLY A 248 45.72 -17.04 -15.74
#